data_AF-A0A1V5P6B5-F1
#
_entry.id   AF-A0A1V5P6B5-F1
#
_cell.length_a   1.000
_cell.length_b   1.000
_cell.length_c   1.000
_cell.angle_alpha   90.00
_cell.angle_beta   90.00
_cell.angle_gamma   90.00
#
_symmetry.space_group_name_H-M   'P 1'
#
loop_
_entity.id
_entity.type
_entity.pdbx_description
1 polymer ?
#
loop_
_entity_poly.entity_id
_entity_poly.type
_entity_poly.pdbx_seq_one_letter_code
_entity_poly.pdbx_strand_id
1 'polypeptide(L)'
;MTEFNFYLTYPDRWALEDARFDLGNHAGNVIATYGGPVAGPQGITLEAWAPTRKYPNSEVTKAKIPAIYLLNYCRSISEQDARAIHPNLFRAMAAEGNKQ
;
A
#
# COMPACT_ATOMS: atom_id res chain seq x y z
N MET A 1 12.97 -10.23 10.61
CA MET A 1 11.60 -9.99 10.12
C MET A 1 11.69 -8.91 9.07
N THR A 2 11.09 -9.11 7.89
CA THR A 2 11.01 -8.04 6.90
C THR A 2 10.08 -6.96 7.47
N GLU A 3 10.61 -5.75 7.62
CA GLU A 3 9.82 -4.60 8.08
C GLU A 3 8.90 -4.15 6.95
N PHE A 4 7.60 -3.99 7.24
CA PHE A 4 6.60 -3.54 6.29
C PHE A 4 6.13 -2.14 6.64
N ASN A 5 5.99 -1.28 5.62
CA ASN A 5 5.29 0.00 5.76
C ASN A 5 3.97 -0.08 4.99
N PHE A 6 2.88 0.41 5.60
CA PHE A 6 1.53 0.34 5.06
C PHE A 6 1.04 1.70 4.60
N TYR A 7 0.53 1.76 3.37
CA TYR A 7 0.08 2.98 2.72
C TYR A 7 -1.34 2.84 2.21
N LEU A 8 -2.27 3.61 2.78
CA LEU A 8 -3.65 3.69 2.33
C LEU A 8 -3.72 4.50 1.04
N THR A 9 -4.39 3.96 0.03
CA THR A 9 -4.51 4.58 -1.30
C THR A 9 -5.73 5.49 -1.41
N TYR A 10 -5.56 6.64 -2.06
CA TYR A 10 -6.62 7.62 -2.32
C TYR A 10 -6.90 7.70 -3.83
N PRO A 11 -8.15 7.99 -4.23
CA PRO A 11 -8.53 8.09 -5.64
C PRO A 11 -7.80 9.22 -6.36
N ASP A 12 -7.54 10.32 -5.65
CA ASP A 12 -6.83 11.49 -6.13
C ASP A 12 -6.13 12.23 -4.98
N ARG A 13 -5.36 13.26 -5.34
CA ARG A 13 -4.57 14.04 -4.40
C ARG A 13 -5.42 14.92 -3.47
N TRP A 14 -6.58 15.41 -3.94
CA TRP A 14 -7.45 16.23 -3.10
C TRP A 14 -8.07 15.40 -1.98
N ALA A 15 -8.50 14.17 -2.27
CA ALA A 15 -9.00 13.24 -1.26
C ALA A 15 -7.93 12.92 -0.19
N LEU A 16 -6.65 12.80 -0.60
CA LEU A 16 -5.53 12.64 0.34
C LEU A 16 -5.34 13.89 1.22
N GLU A 17 -5.38 15.07 0.62
CA GLU A 17 -5.18 16.34 1.34
C GLU A 17 -6.36 16.66 2.29
N ASP A 18 -7.57 16.24 1.95
CA ASP A 18 -8.77 16.41 2.79
C ASP A 18 -8.76 15.46 3.99
N ALA A 19 -8.23 14.24 3.80
CA ALA A 19 -8.01 13.24 4.85
C ALA A 19 -6.82 13.59 5.77
N ARG A 20 -6.71 14.85 6.20
CA ARG A 20 -5.64 15.34 7.11
C ARG A 20 -5.81 14.82 8.52
N PHE A 21 -7.04 14.84 9.03
CA PHE A 21 -7.35 14.56 10.44
C PHE A 21 -8.03 13.21 10.67
N ASP A 22 -8.63 12.62 9.64
CA ASP A 22 -9.21 11.27 9.63
C ASP A 22 -8.84 10.55 8.32
N LEU A 23 -9.21 9.27 8.18
CA LEU A 23 -8.86 8.47 6.99
C LEU A 23 -9.68 8.83 5.74
N GLY A 24 -10.74 9.63 5.88
CA GLY A 24 -11.49 10.25 4.80
C GLY A 24 -11.94 9.31 3.68
N ASN A 25 -12.01 9.88 2.47
CA ASN A 25 -12.46 9.19 1.26
C ASN A 25 -11.31 8.42 0.58
N HIS A 26 -11.01 7.24 1.11
CA HIS A 26 -9.97 6.36 0.57
C HIS A 26 -10.53 5.30 -0.40
N ALA A 27 -9.67 4.74 -1.25
CA ALA A 27 -10.06 3.69 -2.20
C ALA A 27 -10.30 2.31 -1.55
N GLY A 28 -10.05 2.16 -0.25
CA GLY A 28 -10.23 0.91 0.49
C GLY A 28 -9.17 -0.15 0.16
N ASN A 29 -8.05 0.29 -0.42
CA ASN A 29 -6.91 -0.57 -0.71
C ASN A 29 -5.66 -0.02 -0.03
N VAL A 30 -4.80 -0.94 0.41
CA VAL A 30 -3.55 -0.64 1.10
C VAL A 30 -2.39 -1.28 0.34
N ILE A 31 -1.29 -0.55 0.23
CA ILE A 31 -0.01 -1.03 -0.29
C ILE A 31 0.88 -1.36 0.91
N ALA A 32 1.49 -2.55 0.93
CA ALA A 32 2.52 -2.89 1.91
C ALA A 32 3.88 -2.96 1.23
N THR A 33 4.74 -1.96 1.43
CA THR A 33 6.11 -1.99 0.89
C THR A 33 6.99 -2.87 1.76
N TYR A 34 7.89 -3.62 1.13
CA TYR A 34 8.91 -4.42 1.78
C TYR A 34 10.24 -4.27 1.04
N GLY A 35 11.34 -4.25 1.77
CA GLY A 35 12.66 -4.03 1.18
C GLY A 35 13.00 -2.54 0.97
N GLY A 36 14.28 -2.28 0.68
CA GLY A 36 14.81 -0.92 0.56
C GLY A 36 14.48 -0.25 -0.78
N PRO A 37 14.57 1.08 -0.85
CA PRO A 37 14.41 1.82 -2.10
C PRO A 37 15.46 1.38 -3.13
N VAL A 38 15.01 1.02 -4.33
CA VAL A 38 15.86 0.66 -5.47
C VAL A 38 15.81 1.81 -6.48
N ALA A 39 16.98 2.38 -6.76
CA ALA A 39 17.14 3.38 -7.81
C ALA A 39 17.11 2.72 -9.19
N GLY A 40 16.29 3.22 -10.09
CA GLY A 40 16.24 2.80 -11.48
C GLY A 40 16.15 3.99 -12.45
N PRO A 41 16.12 3.73 -13.77
CA PRO A 41 16.06 4.78 -14.80
C PRO A 41 14.86 5.73 -14.68
N GLN A 42 13.81 5.29 -13.99
CA GLN A 42 12.54 6.00 -13.81
C GLN A 42 12.39 6.60 -12.39
N GLY A 43 13.46 6.57 -11.58
CA GLY A 43 13.49 7.07 -10.21
C GLY A 43 13.53 5.96 -9.16
N ILE A 44 13.17 6.31 -7.92
CA ILE A 44 13.20 5.40 -6.78
C ILE A 44 11.92 4.57 -6.76
N THR A 45 12.08 3.25 -6.68
CA THR A 45 10.98 2.28 -6.54
C THR A 45 11.14 1.45 -5.28
N LEU A 46 10.03 0.99 -4.72
CA LEU A 46 9.99 0.06 -3.59
C LEU A 46 9.31 -1.23 -4.04
N GLU A 47 9.79 -2.37 -3.55
CA GLU A 47 9.03 -3.62 -3.70
C GLU A 47 7.84 -3.58 -2.74
N ALA A 48 6.69 -4.07 -3.20
CA ALA A 48 5.47 -3.98 -2.43
C ALA A 48 4.46 -5.06 -2.80
N TRP A 49 3.55 -5.31 -1.87
CA TRP A 49 2.25 -5.90 -2.14
C TRP A 49 1.27 -4.77 -2.47
N ALA A 50 0.64 -4.84 -3.63
CA ALA A 50 -0.24 -3.80 -4.13
C ALA A 50 -1.56 -4.37 -4.68
N PRO A 51 -2.68 -3.62 -4.55
CA PRO A 51 -3.96 -4.01 -5.12
C PRO A 51 -3.89 -4.09 -6.65
N THR A 52 -4.58 -5.06 -7.23
CA THR A 52 -4.64 -5.27 -8.69
C THR A 52 -5.74 -4.45 -9.37
N ARG A 53 -6.73 -3.99 -8.59
CA ARG A 53 -7.94 -3.33 -9.10
C ARG A 53 -8.32 -2.14 -8.23
N LYS A 54 -9.17 -1.25 -8.77
CA LYS A 54 -9.60 -0.01 -8.13
C LYS A 54 -10.92 -0.13 -7.36
N TYR A 55 -11.15 -1.26 -6.69
CA TYR A 55 -12.29 -1.44 -5.80
C TYR A 55 -11.79 -1.82 -4.38
N PRO A 56 -12.53 -1.50 -3.31
CA PRO A 56 -12.11 -1.76 -1.94
C PRO A 56 -11.82 -3.24 -1.67
N ASN A 57 -10.77 -3.54 -0.89
CA ASN A 57 -10.40 -4.91 -0.55
C ASN A 57 -10.13 -5.84 -1.76
N SER A 58 -9.61 -5.27 -2.86
CA SER A 58 -9.25 -6.01 -4.06
C SER A 58 -8.12 -7.02 -3.88
N GLU A 59 -7.94 -7.91 -4.86
CA GLU A 59 -6.86 -8.90 -4.86
C GLU A 59 -5.50 -8.22 -4.92
N VAL A 60 -4.51 -8.80 -4.25
CA VAL A 60 -3.20 -8.21 -4.05
C VAL A 60 -2.13 -9.06 -4.72
N THR A 61 -1.16 -8.40 -5.35
CA THR A 61 -0.01 -9.03 -6.01
C THR A 61 1.30 -8.31 -5.65
N LYS A 62 2.43 -8.92 -5.98
CA LYS A 62 3.74 -8.27 -5.88
C LYS A 62 3.93 -7.27 -7.01
N ALA A 63 4.44 -6.10 -6.66
CA ALA A 63 4.68 -5.01 -7.60
C ALA A 63 5.92 -4.21 -7.19
N LYS A 64 6.39 -3.36 -8.12
CA LYS A 64 7.32 -2.27 -7.84
C LYS A 64 6.57 -0.96 -7.90
N ILE A 65 6.57 -0.21 -6.81
CA ILE A 65 5.82 1.04 -6.69
C ILE A 65 6.80 2.21 -6.69
N PRO A 66 6.62 3.22 -7.56
CA PRO A 66 7.40 4.45 -7.50
C PRO A 66 7.20 5.17 -6.17
N ALA A 67 8.27 5.61 -5.52
CA ALA A 67 8.18 6.34 -4.24
C ALA A 67 7.34 7.63 -4.38
N ILE A 68 7.38 8.28 -5.55
CA ILE A 68 6.59 9.48 -5.85
C ILE A 68 5.07 9.20 -5.86
N TYR A 69 4.66 7.98 -6.19
CA TYR A 69 3.25 7.60 -6.14
C TYR A 69 2.75 7.54 -4.70
N LEU A 70 3.52 6.90 -3.81
CA LEU A 70 3.21 6.82 -2.39
C LEU A 70 3.10 8.21 -1.75
N LEU A 71 3.97 9.14 -2.15
CA LEU A 71 4.01 10.49 -1.62
C LEU A 71 2.82 11.36 -2.06
N ASN A 72 2.29 11.14 -3.27
CA ASN A 72 1.25 11.98 -3.86
C ASN A 72 -0.17 11.43 -3.69
N TYR A 73 -0.32 10.11 -3.51
CA TYR A 73 -1.63 9.43 -3.55
C TYR A 73 -1.85 8.47 -2.39
N CYS A 74 -0.95 8.42 -1.42
CA CYS A 74 -1.09 7.52 -0.29
C CYS A 74 -0.80 8.19 1.05
N ARG A 75 -1.37 7.62 2.10
CA ARG A 75 -1.12 7.99 3.49
C ARG A 75 -0.52 6.81 4.24
N SER A 76 0.57 7.03 4.96
CA SER A 76 1.10 6.02 5.88
C SER A 76 0.09 5.75 7.00
N ILE A 77 -0.20 4.48 7.29
CA ILE A 77 -1.14 4.05 8.31
C ILE A 77 -0.54 2.94 9.18
N SER A 78 -1.15 2.70 10.34
CA SER A 78 -0.74 1.59 11.21
C SER A 78 -1.08 0.23 10.57
N GLU A 79 -0.38 -0.82 10.98
CA GLU A 79 -0.73 -2.19 10.58
C GLU A 79 -2.16 -2.56 11.03
N GLN A 80 -2.58 -2.09 12.21
CA GLN A 80 -3.92 -2.35 12.73
C GLN A 80 -5.00 -1.78 11.80
N ASP A 81 -4.85 -0.53 11.36
CA ASP A 81 -5.77 0.10 10.41
C ASP A 81 -5.73 -0.62 9.05
N ALA A 82 -4.52 -0.99 8.60
CA ALA A 82 -4.35 -1.72 7.36
C ALA A 82 -5.09 -3.07 7.38
N ARG A 83 -5.02 -3.81 8.50
CA ARG A 83 -5.72 -5.09 8.70
C ARG A 83 -7.23 -4.91 8.67
N ALA A 84 -7.73 -3.84 9.29
CA ALA A 84 -9.15 -3.53 9.31
C ALA A 84 -9.69 -3.15 7.92
N ILE A 85 -8.93 -2.34 7.17
CA ILE A 85 -9.36 -1.81 5.86
C ILE A 85 -9.18 -2.83 4.73
N HIS A 86 -8.07 -3.58 4.75
CA HIS A 86 -7.63 -4.38 3.61
C HIS A 86 -7.22 -5.80 4.02
N PRO A 87 -8.14 -6.63 4.54
CA PRO A 87 -7.82 -7.96 5.04
C PRO A 87 -7.24 -8.91 3.97
N ASN A 88 -7.56 -8.72 2.68
CA ASN A 88 -7.02 -9.56 1.61
C ASN A 88 -5.50 -9.38 1.41
N LEU A 89 -4.95 -8.20 1.71
CA LEU A 89 -3.49 -7.99 1.72
C LEU A 89 -2.79 -8.90 2.71
N PHE A 90 -3.31 -9.01 3.93
CA PHE A 90 -2.70 -9.85 4.96
C PHE A 90 -2.86 -11.34 4.65
N ARG A 91 -3.95 -11.73 3.99
CA ARG A 91 -4.11 -13.09 3.45
C ARG A 91 -3.05 -13.40 2.40
N ALA A 92 -2.79 -12.48 1.47
CA ALA A 92 -1.76 -12.66 0.44
C ALA A 92 -0.35 -12.72 1.04
N MET A 93 -0.03 -11.81 1.98
CA MET A 93 1.24 -11.81 2.70
C MET A 93 1.48 -13.10 3.50
N ALA A 94 0.46 -13.59 4.21
CA ALA A 94 0.56 -14.82 4.99
C ALA A 94 0.70 -16.07 4.11
N ALA A 95 -0.01 -16.13 2.97
CA ALA A 95 0.07 -17.25 2.04
C ALA A 95 1.47 -17.43 1.44
N GLU A 96 2.27 -16.37 1.35
CA GLU A 96 3.67 -16.46 0.93
C GLU A 96 4.61 -16.85 2.08
N GLY A 97 4.38 -16.34 3.29
CA GLY A 97 5.16 -16.72 4.48
C GLY A 97 5.10 -18.22 4.80
N ASN A 98 4.06 -18.92 4.34
CA ASN A 98 3.89 -20.38 4.49
C ASN A 98 4.58 -21.21 3.39
N LYS A 99 5.26 -20.58 2.43
CA LYS A 99 6.01 -21.25 1.34
C LYS A 99 7.53 -21.26 1.58
N GLN A 100 8.00 -20.82 2.74
CA GLN A 100 9.41 -20.88 3.16
C GLN A 100 9.66 -22.05 4.10
#